data_AF-A0A2P7YFC3-F1
#
_entry.id   AF-A0A2P7YFC3-F1
#
_cell.length_a   1.000
_cell.length_b   1.000
_cell.length_c   1.000
_cell.angle_alpha   90.00
_cell.angle_beta   90.00
_cell.angle_gamma   90.00
#
_symmetry.space_group_name_H-M   'P 1'
#
loop_
_entity.id
_entity.type
_entity.pdbx_description
1 polymer ?
#
loop_
_entity_poly.entity_id
_entity_poly.type
_entity_poly.pdbx_seq_one_letter_code
_entity_poly.pdbx_strand_id
1 'polypeptide(L)'
;MHPTSLALGKGTLKYGGKSGILPKLRPIFKNPIMPPPDYVKEKEAKLEQGYAKGVTPPKVDGRRVSRVPKPKKIVPVEELIRKRVEREPNVDVSKLEGDALWAYKRDQIRKEHLRDAYLTEAKRLEKLEQLKARKHELEEQHKAEDKQHEDSEATKLTLPTIDSYLKGPIMRQRTPEEKAIKEEQRALNRRVEELKVQEARATELLELYHAAGSFITTEEELSEAIREAFEVKVGQFESNEHLVEDKLFGYSNVYANTKTNERAVKDAAFGEIDGQPGLQTVRDTLSGENEKLRRDAHAELNKDA
;
A
#
# COMPACT_ATOMS: atom_id res chain seq x y z
N MET A 1 2.60 -32.81 -49.60
CA MET A 1 1.55 -32.85 -48.57
C MET A 1 1.69 -31.61 -47.71
N HIS A 2 0.74 -30.70 -47.79
CA HIS A 2 0.77 -29.46 -46.99
C HIS A 2 0.36 -29.78 -45.55
N PRO A 3 1.13 -29.35 -44.53
CA PRO A 3 0.69 -29.45 -43.15
C PRO A 3 -0.52 -28.52 -42.98
N THR A 4 -1.70 -29.09 -42.81
CA THR A 4 -2.89 -28.33 -42.44
C THR A 4 -2.65 -27.67 -41.09
N SER A 5 -2.58 -26.34 -41.07
CA SER A 5 -2.51 -25.57 -39.84
C SER A 5 -3.82 -25.79 -39.06
N LEU A 6 -3.73 -26.58 -38.00
CA LEU A 6 -4.84 -26.77 -37.07
C LEU A 6 -5.11 -25.42 -36.38
N ALA A 7 -6.19 -24.76 -36.78
CA ALA A 7 -6.69 -23.56 -36.12
C ALA A 7 -7.20 -23.91 -34.72
N LEU A 8 -6.29 -23.99 -33.76
CA LEU A 8 -6.59 -24.22 -32.35
C LEU A 8 -7.21 -22.95 -31.76
N GLY A 9 -8.43 -23.05 -31.23
CA GLY A 9 -9.05 -21.95 -30.50
C GLY A 9 -8.20 -21.52 -29.31
N LYS A 10 -8.10 -20.21 -29.04
CA LYS A 10 -7.22 -19.60 -28.02
C LYS A 10 -7.27 -20.27 -26.63
N GLY A 11 -8.41 -20.88 -26.26
CA GLY A 11 -8.62 -21.57 -24.98
C GLY A 11 -8.28 -23.06 -24.94
N THR A 12 -8.06 -23.72 -26.09
CA THR A 12 -7.86 -25.19 -26.13
C THR A 12 -6.49 -25.61 -25.62
N LEU A 13 -5.50 -24.71 -25.64
CA LEU A 13 -4.15 -24.98 -25.15
C LEU A 13 -4.13 -25.34 -23.66
N LYS A 14 -5.01 -24.72 -22.86
CA LYS A 14 -5.18 -25.05 -21.43
C LYS A 14 -5.63 -26.49 -21.19
N TYR A 15 -6.28 -27.10 -22.18
CA TYR A 15 -6.83 -28.46 -22.13
C TYR A 15 -6.05 -29.43 -23.02
N GLY A 16 -4.79 -29.12 -23.33
CA GLY A 16 -3.91 -29.97 -24.14
C GLY A 16 -4.31 -30.02 -25.62
N GLY A 17 -4.84 -28.91 -26.16
CA GLY A 17 -5.24 -28.79 -27.57
C GLY A 17 -6.53 -29.51 -27.94
N LYS A 18 -7.28 -30.04 -26.95
CA LYS A 18 -8.55 -30.73 -27.17
C LYS A 18 -9.70 -29.72 -27.33
N SER A 19 -10.50 -29.90 -28.38
CA SER A 19 -11.75 -29.17 -28.58
C SER A 19 -12.91 -29.92 -27.92
N GLY A 20 -13.74 -29.20 -27.15
CA GLY A 20 -14.84 -29.77 -26.38
C GLY A 20 -14.48 -30.15 -24.94
N ILE A 21 -15.48 -30.09 -24.05
CA ILE A 21 -15.34 -30.41 -22.63
C ILE A 21 -16.24 -31.60 -22.32
N LEU A 22 -15.64 -32.67 -21.80
CA LEU A 22 -16.38 -33.79 -21.24
C LEU A 22 -17.02 -33.38 -19.90
N PRO A 23 -18.18 -33.95 -19.55
CA PRO A 23 -18.75 -33.75 -18.23
C PRO A 23 -17.78 -34.24 -17.16
N LYS A 24 -17.83 -33.59 -15.99
CA LYS A 24 -16.97 -33.95 -14.87
C LYS A 24 -17.22 -35.39 -14.44
N LEU A 25 -16.14 -36.16 -14.30
CA LEU A 25 -16.19 -37.54 -13.81
C LEU A 25 -16.89 -37.57 -12.44
N ARG A 26 -17.89 -38.45 -12.30
CA ARG A 26 -18.57 -38.69 -11.01
C ARG A 26 -17.70 -39.65 -10.18
N PRO A 27 -17.23 -39.24 -8.98
CA PRO A 27 -16.42 -40.12 -8.15
C PRO A 27 -17.27 -41.27 -7.59
N ILE A 28 -16.68 -42.46 -7.52
CA ILE A 28 -17.33 -43.67 -6.97
C ILE A 28 -17.58 -43.48 -5.47
N PHE A 29 -16.58 -42.98 -4.74
CA PHE A 29 -16.69 -42.63 -3.32
C PHE A 29 -16.96 -41.14 -3.14
N LYS A 30 -18.07 -40.79 -2.47
CA LYS A 30 -18.40 -39.40 -2.13
C LYS A 30 -17.71 -38.92 -0.85
N ASN A 31 -17.39 -39.86 0.04
CA ASN A 31 -16.70 -39.63 1.31
C ASN A 31 -15.30 -40.24 1.24
N PRO A 32 -14.34 -39.73 2.03
CA PRO A 32 -13.03 -40.35 2.13
C PRO A 32 -13.14 -41.77 2.70
N ILE A 33 -12.39 -42.69 2.09
CA ILE A 33 -12.33 -44.10 2.52
C ILE A 33 -11.18 -44.37 3.50
N MET A 34 -10.15 -43.53 3.47
CA MET A 34 -8.94 -43.64 4.27
C MET A 34 -8.74 -42.37 5.11
N PRO A 35 -8.13 -42.50 6.30
CA PRO A 35 -7.73 -41.33 7.07
C PRO A 35 -6.65 -40.55 6.30
N PRO A 36 -6.61 -39.22 6.43
CA PRO A 36 -5.53 -38.44 5.85
C PRO A 36 -4.18 -38.89 6.43
N PRO A 37 -3.09 -38.91 5.65
CA PRO A 37 -1.77 -39.25 6.14
C PRO A 37 -1.25 -38.17 7.09
N ASP A 38 -0.30 -38.53 7.95
CA ASP A 38 0.12 -37.69 9.07
C ASP A 38 0.73 -36.35 8.64
N TYR A 39 1.49 -36.32 7.54
CA TYR A 39 2.03 -35.07 6.97
C TYR A 39 0.93 -34.07 6.56
N VAL A 40 -0.28 -34.54 6.20
CA VAL A 40 -1.41 -33.66 5.91
C VAL A 40 -1.99 -33.12 7.20
N LYS A 41 -2.14 -33.96 8.22
CA LYS A 41 -2.64 -33.55 9.54
C LYS A 41 -1.73 -32.49 10.17
N GLU A 42 -0.42 -32.66 10.07
CA GLU A 42 0.55 -31.67 10.57
C GLU A 42 0.47 -30.34 9.83
N LYS A 43 0.30 -30.38 8.50
CA LYS A 43 0.12 -29.15 7.70
C LYS A 43 -1.19 -28.45 8.06
N GLU A 44 -2.27 -29.20 8.19
CA GLU A 44 -3.57 -28.68 8.62
C GLU A 44 -3.52 -28.12 10.05
N ALA A 45 -2.76 -28.73 10.95
CA ALA A 45 -2.60 -28.24 12.33
C ALA A 45 -1.78 -26.94 12.42
N LYS A 46 -0.83 -26.73 11.49
CA LYS A 46 -0.06 -25.47 11.38
C LYS A 46 -0.88 -24.32 10.80
N LEU A 47 -1.95 -24.62 10.05
CA LEU A 47 -2.84 -23.62 9.48
C LEU A 47 -3.81 -23.13 10.55
N GLU A 48 -3.75 -21.84 10.88
CA GLU A 48 -4.73 -21.21 11.77
C GLU A 48 -6.10 -21.14 11.08
N GLN A 49 -6.93 -22.17 11.27
CA GLN A 49 -8.27 -22.23 10.70
C GLN A 49 -9.36 -22.12 11.78
N GLY A 50 -10.36 -21.26 11.56
CA GLY A 50 -11.50 -21.06 12.44
C GLY A 50 -11.51 -19.72 13.17
N TYR A 51 -12.29 -19.61 14.24
CA TYR A 51 -12.35 -18.38 15.03
C TYR A 51 -11.12 -18.24 15.95
N ALA A 52 -10.62 -17.01 16.12
CA ALA A 52 -9.51 -16.69 17.02
C ALA A 52 -9.83 -16.98 18.49
N LYS A 53 -8.81 -17.22 19.32
CA LYS A 53 -8.97 -17.47 20.77
C LYS A 53 -9.63 -16.24 21.42
N GLY A 54 -10.69 -16.45 22.20
CA GLY A 54 -11.47 -15.37 22.82
C GLY A 54 -12.66 -14.85 22.02
N VAL A 55 -12.70 -15.06 20.69
CA VAL A 55 -13.87 -14.68 19.87
C VAL A 55 -14.96 -15.74 20.03
N THR A 56 -16.14 -15.32 20.49
CA THR A 56 -17.29 -16.23 20.56
C THR A 56 -17.84 -16.48 19.16
N PRO A 57 -18.07 -17.75 18.76
CA PRO A 57 -18.64 -18.04 17.45
C PRO A 57 -20.09 -17.51 17.38
N PRO A 58 -20.53 -17.07 16.20
CA PRO A 58 -21.86 -16.53 16.01
C PRO A 58 -22.93 -17.61 16.30
N LYS A 59 -24.10 -17.13 16.72
CA LYS A 59 -25.30 -17.95 16.83
C LYS A 59 -26.10 -17.79 15.54
N VAL A 60 -26.40 -18.90 14.88
CA VAL A 60 -27.31 -18.96 13.72
C VAL A 60 -28.49 -19.82 14.13
N ASP A 61 -29.71 -19.31 13.99
CA ASP A 61 -30.96 -20.00 14.37
C ASP A 61 -30.96 -20.56 15.80
N GLY A 62 -30.49 -19.75 16.75
CA GLY A 62 -30.42 -20.12 18.18
C GLY A 62 -29.34 -21.15 18.53
N ARG A 63 -28.60 -21.69 17.55
CA ARG A 63 -27.52 -22.67 17.76
C ARG A 63 -26.16 -22.00 17.59
N ARG A 64 -25.24 -22.24 18.53
CA ARG A 64 -23.85 -21.79 18.41
C ARG A 64 -23.17 -22.57 17.29
N VAL A 65 -22.59 -21.86 16.33
CA VAL A 65 -21.79 -22.49 15.28
C VAL A 65 -20.53 -23.08 15.93
N SER A 66 -20.16 -24.30 15.52
CA SER A 66 -18.92 -24.92 16.01
C SER A 66 -17.74 -24.05 15.61
N ARG A 67 -16.84 -23.80 16.56
CA ARG A 67 -15.61 -23.05 16.31
C ARG A 67 -14.68 -23.75 15.32
N VAL A 68 -14.67 -25.08 15.35
CA VAL A 68 -13.86 -25.94 14.49
C VAL A 68 -14.77 -26.61 13.46
N PRO A 69 -14.37 -26.68 12.17
CA PRO A 69 -15.12 -27.42 11.17
C PRO A 69 -15.24 -28.90 11.56
N LYS A 70 -16.40 -29.52 11.29
CA LYS A 70 -16.61 -30.94 11.56
C LYS A 70 -15.76 -31.78 10.60
N PRO A 71 -14.96 -32.75 11.10
CA PRO A 71 -14.19 -33.62 10.23
C PRO A 71 -15.14 -34.47 9.36
N LYS A 72 -14.73 -34.74 8.12
CA LYS A 72 -15.49 -35.61 7.21
C LYS A 72 -15.51 -37.03 7.78
N LYS A 73 -16.67 -37.69 7.72
CA LYS A 73 -16.80 -39.08 8.16
C LYS A 73 -16.04 -39.99 7.20
N ILE A 74 -15.04 -40.69 7.73
CA ILE A 74 -14.31 -41.74 6.99
C ILE A 74 -15.19 -42.98 6.97
N VAL A 75 -15.40 -43.55 5.79
CA VAL A 75 -16.18 -44.79 5.64
C VAL A 75 -15.30 -45.84 4.96
N PRO A 76 -14.84 -46.86 5.69
CA PRO A 76 -13.99 -47.89 5.09
C PRO A 76 -14.76 -48.68 4.03
N VAL A 77 -14.02 -49.18 3.05
CA VAL A 77 -14.60 -49.85 1.87
C VAL A 77 -15.37 -51.10 2.28
N GLU A 78 -14.86 -51.86 3.24
CA GLU A 78 -15.51 -53.06 3.78
C GLU A 78 -16.88 -52.76 4.38
N GLU A 79 -17.01 -51.65 5.12
CA GLU A 79 -18.31 -51.24 5.66
C GLU A 79 -19.29 -50.82 4.56
N LEU A 80 -18.79 -50.19 3.49
CA LEU A 80 -19.64 -49.82 2.35
C LEU A 80 -20.15 -51.06 1.62
N ILE A 81 -19.28 -52.05 1.42
CA ILE A 81 -19.64 -53.34 0.80
C ILE A 81 -20.65 -54.07 1.69
N ARG A 82 -20.39 -54.18 2.99
CA ARG A 82 -21.35 -54.79 3.95
C ARG A 82 -22.72 -54.14 3.91
N LYS A 83 -22.77 -52.80 3.88
CA LYS A 83 -24.04 -52.03 3.92
C LYS A 83 -24.82 -52.08 2.61
N ARG A 84 -24.14 -52.18 1.46
CA ARG A 84 -24.77 -51.99 0.14
C ARG A 84 -24.83 -53.25 -0.72
N VAL A 85 -23.89 -54.17 -0.54
CA VAL A 85 -23.74 -55.38 -1.36
C VAL A 85 -24.22 -56.61 -0.58
N GLU A 86 -23.71 -56.81 0.64
CA GLU A 86 -23.92 -58.04 1.42
C GLU A 86 -25.23 -58.06 2.23
N ARG A 87 -25.99 -56.96 2.22
CA ARG A 87 -27.31 -56.92 2.86
C ARG A 87 -28.31 -57.65 1.97
N GLU A 88 -28.46 -58.93 2.17
CA GLU A 88 -29.42 -59.76 1.43
C GLU A 88 -30.64 -60.13 2.29
N PRO A 89 -31.87 -60.05 1.74
CA PRO A 89 -32.99 -60.77 2.30
C PRO A 89 -32.76 -62.28 2.11
N ASN A 90 -33.11 -63.11 3.10
CA ASN A 90 -33.12 -64.57 2.95
C ASN A 90 -34.17 -64.95 1.91
N VAL A 91 -33.74 -65.21 0.67
CA VAL A 91 -34.61 -65.64 -0.42
C VAL A 91 -34.18 -67.03 -0.88
N ASP A 92 -35.11 -67.99 -0.84
CA ASP A 92 -34.88 -69.34 -1.33
C ASP A 92 -34.84 -69.36 -2.86
N VAL A 93 -33.64 -69.44 -3.43
CA VAL A 93 -33.41 -69.40 -4.88
C VAL A 93 -34.15 -70.52 -5.63
N SER A 94 -34.36 -71.67 -4.97
CA SER A 94 -35.03 -72.84 -5.54
C SER A 94 -36.54 -72.65 -5.75
N LYS A 95 -37.15 -71.62 -5.16
CA LYS A 95 -38.59 -71.32 -5.29
C LYS A 95 -38.88 -70.24 -6.34
N LEU A 96 -37.84 -69.68 -6.97
CA LEU A 96 -37.97 -68.60 -7.95
C LEU A 96 -38.01 -69.17 -9.37
N GLU A 97 -39.08 -68.91 -10.10
CA GLU A 97 -39.22 -69.28 -11.52
C GLU A 97 -39.35 -68.04 -12.42
N GLY A 98 -39.01 -68.20 -13.70
CA GLY A 98 -39.20 -67.19 -14.75
C GLY A 98 -38.53 -65.83 -14.45
N ASP A 99 -39.34 -64.77 -14.50
CA ASP A 99 -38.89 -63.38 -14.35
C ASP A 99 -38.29 -63.07 -12.99
N ALA A 100 -38.75 -63.74 -11.93
CA ALA A 100 -38.25 -63.54 -10.57
C ALA A 100 -36.81 -64.07 -10.42
N LEU A 101 -36.50 -65.19 -11.07
CA LEU A 101 -35.14 -65.74 -11.13
C LEU A 101 -34.20 -64.82 -11.92
N TRP A 102 -34.67 -64.25 -13.04
CA TRP A 102 -33.89 -63.28 -13.81
C TRP A 102 -33.68 -61.96 -13.06
N ALA A 103 -34.67 -61.47 -12.32
CA ALA A 103 -34.51 -60.30 -11.46
C ALA A 103 -33.46 -60.54 -10.38
N TYR A 104 -33.49 -61.70 -9.72
CA TYR A 104 -32.47 -62.10 -8.75
C TYR A 104 -31.06 -62.18 -9.36
N LYS A 105 -30.91 -62.86 -10.50
CA LYS A 105 -29.61 -62.94 -11.22
C LYS A 105 -29.08 -61.57 -11.62
N ARG A 106 -29.94 -60.67 -12.12
CA ARG A 106 -29.54 -59.28 -12.45
C ARG A 106 -29.09 -58.51 -11.20
N ASP A 107 -29.75 -58.72 -10.07
CA ASP A 107 -29.35 -58.08 -8.81
C ASP A 107 -27.97 -58.58 -8.34
N GLN A 108 -27.72 -59.90 -8.44
CA GLN A 108 -26.42 -60.48 -8.15
C GLN A 108 -25.31 -59.92 -9.05
N ILE A 109 -25.53 -59.84 -10.36
CA ILE A 109 -24.56 -59.23 -11.30
C ILE A 109 -24.30 -57.75 -10.95
N ARG A 110 -25.34 -56.99 -10.59
CA ARG A 110 -25.17 -55.59 -10.16
C ARG A 110 -24.34 -55.49 -8.89
N LYS A 111 -24.56 -56.37 -7.92
CA LYS A 111 -23.82 -56.46 -6.66
C LYS A 111 -22.35 -56.81 -6.90
N GLU A 112 -22.08 -57.79 -7.75
CA GLU A 112 -20.73 -58.18 -8.15
C GLU A 112 -19.99 -57.01 -8.80
N HIS A 113 -20.58 -56.36 -9.81
CA HIS A 113 -19.96 -55.19 -10.44
C HIS A 113 -19.76 -54.02 -9.47
N LEU A 114 -20.70 -53.79 -8.54
CA LEU A 114 -20.56 -52.75 -7.52
C LEU A 114 -19.41 -53.07 -6.56
N ARG A 115 -19.29 -54.33 -6.14
CA ARG A 115 -18.20 -54.83 -5.28
C ARG A 115 -16.85 -54.64 -5.98
N ASP A 116 -16.75 -55.07 -7.23
CA ASP A 116 -15.53 -54.93 -8.03
C ASP A 116 -15.16 -53.46 -8.24
N ALA A 117 -16.13 -52.59 -8.53
CA ALA A 117 -15.90 -51.14 -8.67
C ALA A 117 -15.37 -50.52 -7.37
N TYR A 118 -15.86 -50.95 -6.21
CA TYR A 118 -15.37 -50.47 -4.92
C TYR A 118 -13.95 -50.97 -4.62
N LEU A 119 -13.65 -52.25 -4.86
CA LEU A 119 -12.33 -52.81 -4.61
C LEU A 119 -11.27 -52.25 -5.56
N THR A 120 -11.62 -52.06 -6.85
CA THR A 120 -10.71 -51.51 -7.86
C THR A 120 -10.37 -50.04 -7.58
N GLU A 121 -11.37 -49.23 -7.24
CA GLU A 121 -11.15 -47.82 -6.92
C GLU A 121 -10.38 -47.65 -5.60
N ALA A 122 -10.62 -48.51 -4.60
CA ALA A 122 -9.84 -48.51 -3.36
C ALA A 122 -8.35 -48.71 -3.64
N LYS A 123 -8.00 -49.76 -4.40
CA LYS A 123 -6.62 -50.04 -4.83
C LYS A 123 -6.00 -48.88 -5.62
N ARG A 124 -6.80 -48.20 -6.45
CA ARG A 124 -6.34 -47.03 -7.20
C ARG A 124 -6.03 -45.85 -6.27
N LEU A 125 -6.88 -45.60 -5.28
CA LEU A 125 -6.68 -44.52 -4.31
C LEU A 125 -5.46 -44.78 -3.43
N GLU A 126 -5.25 -46.01 -2.97
CA GLU A 126 -4.04 -46.42 -2.24
C GLU A 126 -2.77 -46.13 -3.05
N LYS A 127 -2.74 -46.53 -4.33
CA LYS A 127 -1.60 -46.24 -5.22
C LYS A 127 -1.36 -44.75 -5.38
N LEU A 128 -2.43 -43.95 -5.49
CA LEU A 128 -2.31 -42.50 -5.60
C LEU A 128 -1.78 -41.86 -4.31
N GLU A 129 -2.18 -42.37 -3.14
CA GLU A 129 -1.65 -41.91 -1.86
C GLU A 129 -0.18 -42.28 -1.69
N GLN A 130 0.23 -43.49 -2.06
CA GLN A 130 1.63 -43.90 -2.07
C GLN A 130 2.49 -43.01 -2.99
N LEU A 131 1.99 -42.68 -4.18
CA LEU A 131 2.69 -41.76 -5.10
C LEU A 131 2.80 -40.35 -4.52
N LYS A 132 1.77 -39.86 -3.81
CA LYS A 132 1.81 -38.56 -3.14
C LYS A 132 2.80 -38.55 -1.98
N ALA A 133 2.83 -39.61 -1.17
CA ALA A 133 3.78 -39.76 -0.08
C ALA A 133 5.23 -39.74 -0.60
N ARG A 134 5.53 -40.52 -1.66
CA ARG A 134 6.86 -40.49 -2.31
C ARG A 134 7.24 -39.12 -2.84
N LYS A 135 6.30 -38.40 -3.48
CA LYS A 135 6.56 -37.03 -3.94
C LYS A 135 6.86 -36.08 -2.78
N HIS A 136 6.12 -36.21 -1.68
CA HIS A 136 6.36 -35.42 -0.49
C HIS A 136 7.74 -35.70 0.11
N GLU A 137 8.15 -36.96 0.21
CA GLU A 137 9.48 -37.36 0.67
C GLU A 137 10.59 -36.76 -0.20
N LEU A 138 10.45 -36.82 -1.53
CA LEU A 138 11.39 -36.20 -2.47
C LEU A 138 11.42 -34.67 -2.33
N GLU A 139 10.28 -34.01 -2.14
CA GLU A 139 10.23 -32.56 -1.93
C GLU A 139 10.91 -32.16 -0.62
N GLU A 140 10.74 -32.94 0.45
CA GLU A 140 11.42 -32.68 1.73
C GLU A 140 12.92 -32.96 1.64
N GLN A 141 13.33 -33.99 0.88
CA GLN A 141 14.75 -34.24 0.58
C GLN A 141 15.36 -33.08 -0.21
N HIS A 142 14.71 -32.61 -1.28
CA HIS A 142 15.19 -31.45 -2.04
C HIS A 142 15.28 -30.18 -1.19
N LYS A 143 14.30 -29.91 -0.31
CA LYS A 143 14.40 -28.77 0.62
C LYS A 143 15.54 -28.92 1.62
N ALA A 144 15.85 -30.14 2.03
CA ALA A 144 16.98 -30.39 2.92
C ALA A 144 18.30 -30.19 2.17
N GLU A 145 18.39 -30.68 0.94
CA GLU A 145 19.52 -30.47 0.02
C GLU A 145 19.73 -28.98 -0.26
N ASP A 146 18.69 -28.22 -0.61
CA ASP A 146 18.78 -26.78 -0.88
C ASP A 146 19.27 -25.99 0.33
N LYS A 147 18.90 -26.40 1.55
CA LYS A 147 19.37 -25.77 2.79
C LYS A 147 20.81 -26.11 3.14
N GLN A 148 21.26 -27.31 2.75
CA GLN A 148 22.61 -27.80 2.99
C GLN A 148 23.53 -27.60 1.79
N HIS A 149 23.03 -27.03 0.70
CA HIS A 149 23.81 -26.76 -0.49
C HIS A 149 24.80 -25.63 -0.18
N GLU A 150 25.97 -26.03 0.29
CA GLU A 150 27.14 -25.18 0.25
C GLU A 150 27.69 -25.20 -1.17
N ASP A 151 28.04 -24.03 -1.69
CA ASP A 151 28.74 -23.93 -2.98
C ASP A 151 29.96 -24.84 -2.96
N SER A 152 30.14 -25.62 -4.03
CA SER A 152 31.29 -26.51 -4.22
C SER A 152 32.60 -25.74 -4.04
N GLU A 153 33.64 -26.39 -3.51
CA GLU A 153 34.96 -25.79 -3.36
C GLU A 153 35.51 -25.27 -4.70
N ALA A 154 35.22 -25.98 -5.79
CA ALA A 154 35.57 -25.55 -7.14
C ALA A 154 34.86 -24.23 -7.52
N THR A 155 33.59 -24.07 -7.19
CA THR A 155 32.84 -22.83 -7.46
C THR A 155 33.30 -21.67 -6.58
N LYS A 156 33.64 -21.94 -5.31
CA LYS A 156 34.20 -20.94 -4.39
C LYS A 156 35.55 -20.37 -4.87
N LEU A 157 36.37 -21.20 -5.55
CA LEU A 157 37.71 -20.82 -6.00
C LEU A 157 37.78 -20.30 -7.45
N THR A 158 36.82 -20.66 -8.31
CA THR A 158 36.83 -20.29 -9.74
C THR A 158 35.97 -19.07 -10.07
N LEU A 159 34.95 -18.77 -9.28
CA LEU A 159 34.12 -17.58 -9.46
C LEU A 159 34.75 -16.37 -8.75
N PRO A 160 34.69 -15.17 -9.33
CA PRO A 160 35.15 -13.96 -8.65
C PRO A 160 34.30 -13.69 -7.41
N THR A 161 34.93 -13.57 -6.25
CA THR A 161 34.27 -13.39 -4.96
C THR A 161 33.92 -11.93 -4.69
N ILE A 162 32.62 -11.60 -4.69
CA ILE A 162 32.07 -10.30 -4.23
C ILE A 162 31.63 -10.41 -2.75
N ASP A 163 31.92 -11.54 -2.11
CA ASP A 163 31.47 -11.92 -0.78
C ASP A 163 31.60 -10.83 0.28
N SER A 164 32.68 -10.03 0.28
CA SER A 164 32.88 -8.97 1.27
C SER A 164 31.81 -7.88 1.19
N TYR A 165 31.27 -7.58 0.01
CA TYR A 165 30.20 -6.60 -0.19
C TYR A 165 28.81 -7.15 0.14
N LEU A 166 28.62 -8.46 -0.01
CA LEU A 166 27.36 -9.15 0.30
C LEU A 166 27.30 -9.58 1.78
N LYS A 167 28.45 -9.66 2.45
CA LYS A 167 28.57 -9.94 3.88
C LYS A 167 28.20 -8.72 4.70
N GLY A 168 26.91 -8.59 4.98
CA GLY A 168 26.38 -7.60 5.92
C GLY A 168 24.97 -7.16 5.61
N PRO A 169 24.36 -6.35 6.47
CA PRO A 169 23.09 -5.72 6.16
C PRO A 169 23.29 -4.73 5.00
N ILE A 170 22.47 -4.85 3.95
CA ILE A 170 22.48 -3.93 2.78
C ILE A 170 22.37 -2.46 3.22
N MET A 171 21.68 -2.20 4.34
CA MET A 171 21.58 -0.88 4.94
C MET A 171 22.13 -0.87 6.37
N ARG A 172 23.06 0.05 6.64
CA ARG A 172 23.48 0.40 8.00
C ARG A 172 22.32 1.10 8.71
N GLN A 173 21.93 0.58 9.87
CA GLN A 173 20.97 1.25 10.74
C GLN A 173 21.64 2.48 11.38
N ARG A 174 20.91 3.60 11.47
CA ARG A 174 21.40 4.82 12.12
C ARG A 174 21.60 4.58 13.61
N THR A 175 22.67 5.14 14.17
CA THR A 175 22.90 5.18 15.62
C THR A 175 21.83 6.05 16.31
N PRO A 176 21.58 5.87 17.62
CA PRO A 176 20.65 6.74 18.35
C PRO A 176 21.04 8.21 18.29
N GLU A 177 22.35 8.51 18.30
CA GLU A 177 22.89 9.87 18.16
C GLU A 177 22.56 10.49 16.79
N GLU A 178 22.77 9.73 15.70
CA GLU A 178 22.42 10.18 14.34
C GLU A 178 20.92 10.43 14.18
N LYS A 179 20.07 9.65 14.89
CA LYS A 179 18.63 9.87 14.90
C LYS A 179 18.27 11.16 15.64
N ALA A 180 18.85 11.40 16.81
CA ALA A 180 18.62 12.61 17.59
C ALA A 180 19.01 13.87 16.80
N ILE A 181 20.21 13.89 16.19
CA ILE A 181 20.67 15.02 15.36
C ILE A 181 19.69 15.28 14.20
N LYS A 182 19.21 14.22 13.55
CA LYS A 182 18.25 14.35 12.45
C LYS A 182 16.90 14.90 12.92
N GLU A 183 16.44 14.53 14.10
CA GLU A 183 15.20 15.03 14.69
C GLU A 183 15.32 16.51 15.07
N GLU A 184 16.45 16.90 15.66
CA GLU A 184 16.75 18.30 15.97
C GLU A 184 16.82 19.15 14.71
N GLN A 185 17.49 18.69 13.65
CA GLN A 185 17.52 19.39 12.36
C GLN A 185 16.12 19.57 11.76
N ARG A 186 15.26 18.54 11.85
CA ARG A 186 13.87 18.63 11.38
C ARG A 186 13.05 19.62 12.19
N ALA A 187 13.23 19.63 13.52
CA ALA A 187 12.55 20.56 14.40
C ALA A 187 12.99 22.00 14.13
N LEU A 188 14.30 22.22 13.91
CA LEU A 188 14.86 23.51 13.54
C LEU A 188 14.29 24.00 12.22
N ASN A 189 14.31 23.16 11.17
CA ASN A 189 13.79 23.54 9.86
C ASN A 189 12.31 23.94 9.93
N ARG A 190 11.49 23.19 10.67
CA ARG A 190 10.08 23.53 10.88
C ARG A 190 9.92 24.89 11.57
N ARG A 191 10.65 25.13 12.66
CA ARG A 191 10.57 26.40 13.39
C ARG A 191 11.02 27.57 12.53
N VAL A 192 12.04 27.37 11.70
CA VAL A 192 12.52 28.41 10.76
C VAL A 192 11.47 28.72 9.71
N GLU A 193 10.78 27.71 9.15
CA GLU A 193 9.68 27.93 8.21
C GLU A 193 8.49 28.65 8.86
N GLU A 194 8.09 28.22 10.06
CA GLU A 194 7.01 28.87 10.82
C GLU A 194 7.35 30.34 11.13
N LEU A 195 8.59 30.60 11.56
CA LEU A 195 9.08 31.94 11.85
C LEU A 195 9.06 32.83 10.60
N LYS A 196 9.52 32.32 9.44
CA LYS A 196 9.45 33.06 8.17
C LYS A 196 8.03 33.45 7.78
N VAL A 197 7.06 32.56 7.97
CA VAL A 197 5.65 32.84 7.69
C VAL A 197 5.11 33.90 8.66
N GLN A 198 5.50 33.86 9.92
CA GLN A 198 5.11 34.87 10.91
C GLN A 198 5.74 36.23 10.61
N GLU A 199 7.01 36.27 10.21
CA GLU A 199 7.70 37.49 9.79
C GLU A 199 7.03 38.10 8.56
N ALA A 200 6.70 37.31 7.54
CA ALA A 200 5.98 37.78 6.36
C ALA A 200 4.60 38.37 6.70
N ARG A 201 3.84 37.72 7.59
CA ARG A 201 2.56 38.28 8.06
C ARG A 201 2.74 39.56 8.86
N ALA A 202 3.81 39.64 9.65
CA ALA A 202 4.12 40.83 10.41
C ALA A 202 4.55 41.99 9.49
N THR A 203 5.30 41.73 8.41
CA THR A 203 5.62 42.75 7.40
C THR A 203 4.37 43.21 6.67
N GLU A 204 3.48 42.31 6.25
CA GLU A 204 2.20 42.67 5.62
C GLU A 204 1.31 43.53 6.53
N LEU A 205 1.27 43.21 7.83
CA LEU A 205 0.55 44.02 8.82
C LEU A 205 1.17 45.41 8.96
N LEU A 206 2.50 45.48 8.96
CA LEU A 206 3.24 46.73 9.07
C LEU A 206 3.02 47.60 7.81
N GLU A 207 3.06 47.00 6.61
CA GLU A 207 2.66 47.63 5.35
C GLU A 207 1.25 48.19 5.42
N LEU A 208 0.29 47.40 5.93
CA LEU A 208 -1.08 47.85 6.12
C LEU A 208 -1.18 49.01 7.11
N TYR A 209 -0.40 48.99 8.20
CA TYR A 209 -0.35 50.08 9.18
C TYR A 209 0.17 51.38 8.55
N HIS A 210 1.23 51.28 7.75
CA HIS A 210 1.78 52.42 7.01
C HIS A 210 0.78 52.95 5.96
N ALA A 211 0.09 52.06 5.26
CA ALA A 211 -0.96 52.40 4.31
C ALA A 211 -2.22 52.98 5.00
N ALA A 212 -2.50 52.59 6.24
CA ALA A 212 -3.68 53.03 6.99
C ALA A 212 -3.71 54.54 7.23
N GLY A 213 -2.56 55.23 7.19
CA GLY A 213 -2.51 56.69 7.20
C GLY A 213 -3.20 57.35 6.00
N SER A 214 -3.43 56.60 4.91
CA SER A 214 -4.17 57.04 3.72
C SER A 214 -5.60 56.51 3.65
N PHE A 215 -6.01 55.67 4.60
CA PHE A 215 -7.37 55.12 4.60
C PHE A 215 -8.35 56.15 5.12
N ILE A 216 -9.48 56.25 4.44
CA ILE A 216 -10.60 57.09 4.84
C ILE A 216 -11.39 56.33 5.90
N THR A 217 -11.40 56.84 7.12
CA THR A 217 -12.07 56.21 8.26
C THR A 217 -13.27 57.01 8.76
N THR A 218 -13.28 58.32 8.54
CA THR A 218 -14.35 59.23 8.95
C THR A 218 -15.07 59.87 7.77
N GLU A 219 -16.29 60.36 7.99
CA GLU A 219 -17.06 61.06 6.95
C GLU A 219 -16.43 62.40 6.54
N GLU A 220 -15.70 63.05 7.45
CA GLU A 220 -14.97 64.29 7.17
C GLU A 220 -13.83 64.02 6.17
N GLU A 221 -12.97 63.05 6.47
CA GLU A 221 -11.91 62.57 5.57
C GLU A 221 -12.46 62.14 4.20
N LEU A 222 -13.65 61.53 4.17
CA LEU A 222 -14.30 61.13 2.92
C LEU A 222 -14.66 62.35 2.08
N SER A 223 -15.23 63.39 2.70
CA SER A 223 -15.61 64.61 1.99
C SER A 223 -14.40 65.34 1.42
N GLU A 224 -13.28 65.35 2.15
CA GLU A 224 -12.01 65.94 1.70
C GLU A 224 -11.38 65.12 0.58
N ALA A 225 -11.36 63.79 0.71
CA ALA A 225 -10.84 62.91 -0.33
C ALA A 225 -11.66 62.98 -1.63
N ILE A 226 -12.99 63.14 -1.55
CA ILE A 226 -13.84 63.36 -2.72
C ILE A 226 -13.47 64.69 -3.40
N ARG A 227 -13.31 65.78 -2.64
CA ARG A 227 -12.86 67.06 -3.21
C ARG A 227 -11.48 66.93 -3.85
N GLU A 228 -10.53 66.31 -3.17
CA GLU A 228 -9.18 66.12 -3.71
C GLU A 228 -9.17 65.26 -4.99
N ALA A 229 -9.95 64.17 -5.01
CA ALA A 229 -10.06 63.27 -6.16
C ALA A 229 -10.70 63.95 -7.38
N PHE A 230 -11.77 64.72 -7.18
CA PHE A 230 -12.55 65.33 -8.27
C PHE A 230 -12.14 66.77 -8.63
N GLU A 231 -11.44 67.51 -7.76
CA GLU A 231 -11.05 68.90 -8.03
C GLU A 231 -9.54 69.03 -8.32
N VAL A 232 -8.69 68.28 -7.61
CA VAL A 232 -7.23 68.40 -7.71
C VAL A 232 -6.62 67.33 -8.62
N LYS A 233 -7.10 66.08 -8.50
CA LYS A 233 -6.50 64.92 -9.21
C LYS A 233 -7.07 64.67 -10.61
N VAL A 234 -8.11 65.38 -11.05
CA VAL A 234 -8.65 65.23 -12.43
C VAL A 234 -7.60 65.61 -13.48
N GLY A 235 -6.80 66.66 -13.26
CA GLY A 235 -5.67 66.99 -14.14
C GLY A 235 -4.51 65.98 -14.08
N GLN A 236 -4.40 65.19 -13.00
CA GLN A 236 -3.43 64.11 -12.90
C GLN A 236 -3.92 62.82 -13.59
N PHE A 237 -5.23 62.60 -13.64
CA PHE A 237 -5.82 61.48 -14.37
C PHE A 237 -5.70 61.65 -15.89
N GLU A 238 -5.98 62.83 -16.43
CA GLU A 238 -5.80 63.12 -17.87
C GLU A 238 -4.33 63.03 -18.31
N SER A 239 -3.40 63.50 -17.47
CA SER A 239 -1.96 63.34 -17.73
C SER A 239 -1.46 61.90 -17.56
N ASN A 240 -2.11 61.10 -16.70
CA ASN A 240 -1.84 59.66 -16.58
C ASN A 240 -2.44 58.85 -17.74
N GLU A 241 -3.56 59.26 -18.32
CA GLU A 241 -4.14 58.62 -19.52
C GLU A 241 -3.22 58.79 -20.73
N HIS A 242 -2.68 59.99 -20.94
CA HIS A 242 -1.62 60.22 -21.94
C HIS A 242 -0.34 59.43 -21.65
N LEU A 243 0.02 59.22 -20.38
CA LEU A 243 1.13 58.34 -20.01
C LEU A 243 0.83 56.85 -20.27
N VAL A 244 -0.44 56.41 -20.23
CA VAL A 244 -0.85 55.03 -20.56
C VAL A 244 -0.81 54.82 -22.08
N GLU A 245 -1.24 55.80 -22.86
CA GLU A 245 -1.06 55.80 -24.32
C GLU A 245 0.44 55.76 -24.69
N ASP A 246 1.27 56.63 -24.10
CA ASP A 246 2.73 56.60 -24.32
C ASP A 246 3.41 55.30 -23.86
N LYS A 247 2.90 54.65 -22.80
CA LYS A 247 3.35 53.32 -22.34
C LYS A 247 3.01 52.22 -23.35
N LEU A 248 1.89 52.33 -24.07
CA LEU A 248 1.50 51.40 -25.14
C LEU A 248 2.36 51.61 -26.41
N PHE A 249 2.84 52.83 -26.65
CA PHE A 249 3.71 53.17 -27.80
C PHE A 249 5.22 53.02 -27.55
N GLY A 250 5.64 52.63 -26.35
CA GLY A 250 6.92 51.94 -26.11
C GLY A 250 8.20 52.78 -26.05
N TYR A 251 8.14 54.12 -26.07
CA TYR A 251 9.36 54.94 -26.18
C TYR A 251 9.87 55.63 -24.89
N SER A 252 9.19 55.55 -23.73
CA SER A 252 9.57 56.36 -22.54
C SER A 252 9.74 55.63 -21.20
N ASN A 253 9.72 54.29 -21.16
CA ASN A 253 9.66 53.52 -19.90
C ASN A 253 10.97 53.34 -19.11
N VAL A 254 12.10 53.91 -19.51
CA VAL A 254 13.37 53.69 -18.79
C VAL A 254 13.44 54.49 -17.48
N TYR A 255 12.98 55.75 -17.46
CA TYR A 255 13.20 56.64 -16.30
C TYR A 255 12.19 56.48 -15.15
N ALA A 256 10.94 56.09 -15.44
CA ALA A 256 9.94 55.85 -14.41
C ALA A 256 10.19 54.51 -13.69
N ASN A 257 10.50 53.46 -14.47
CA ASN A 257 10.84 52.15 -13.94
C ASN A 257 12.17 52.17 -13.16
N THR A 258 13.14 53.00 -13.53
CA THR A 258 14.37 53.12 -12.75
C THR A 258 14.12 53.74 -11.38
N LYS A 259 13.26 54.75 -11.25
CA LYS A 259 12.93 55.36 -9.95
C LYS A 259 12.14 54.42 -9.03
N THR A 260 11.17 53.68 -9.56
CA THR A 260 10.42 52.69 -8.76
C THR A 260 11.31 51.51 -8.35
N ASN A 261 12.16 51.03 -9.27
CA ASN A 261 13.11 49.97 -8.95
C ASN A 261 14.19 50.45 -7.97
N GLU A 262 14.67 51.70 -8.08
CA GLU A 262 15.64 52.26 -7.15
C GLU A 262 15.06 52.37 -5.73
N ARG A 263 13.78 52.78 -5.60
CA ARG A 263 13.09 52.80 -4.31
C ARG A 263 12.94 51.39 -3.74
N ALA A 264 12.43 50.44 -4.52
CA ALA A 264 12.29 49.06 -4.08
C ALA A 264 13.64 48.42 -3.68
N VAL A 265 14.72 48.75 -4.39
CA VAL A 265 16.08 48.28 -4.06
C VAL A 265 16.61 48.95 -2.80
N LYS A 266 16.38 50.25 -2.60
CA LYS A 266 16.76 50.95 -1.35
C LYS A 266 15.99 50.39 -0.16
N ASP A 267 14.69 50.22 -0.31
CA ASP A 267 13.82 49.65 0.71
C ASP A 267 14.28 48.24 1.08
N ALA A 268 14.56 47.38 0.10
CA ALA A 268 15.11 46.05 0.36
C ALA A 268 16.51 46.08 1.01
N ALA A 269 17.36 47.05 0.65
CA ALA A 269 18.72 47.16 1.18
C ALA A 269 18.76 47.68 2.63
N PHE A 270 17.87 48.61 2.98
CA PHE A 270 17.76 49.18 4.32
C PHE A 270 16.74 48.45 5.20
N GLY A 271 15.99 47.49 4.64
CA GLY A 271 14.90 46.81 5.34
C GLY A 271 13.76 47.77 5.67
N GLU A 272 13.53 48.76 4.81
CA GLU A 272 12.45 49.73 4.88
C GLU A 272 11.26 49.28 4.01
N ILE A 273 10.09 49.87 4.25
CA ILE A 273 8.85 49.62 3.50
C ILE A 273 8.39 50.99 3.01
N ASP A 274 8.48 51.25 1.71
CA ASP A 274 8.13 52.54 1.09
C ASP A 274 8.78 53.76 1.79
N GLY A 275 10.08 53.65 2.13
CA GLY A 275 10.84 54.67 2.87
C GLY A 275 10.43 54.86 4.34
N GLN A 276 9.62 53.94 4.90
CA GLN A 276 9.24 53.90 6.31
C GLN A 276 9.96 52.73 7.02
N PRO A 277 10.17 52.79 8.35
CA PRO A 277 10.89 51.74 9.08
C PRO A 277 10.22 50.39 8.92
N GLY A 278 10.99 49.37 8.53
CA GLY A 278 10.50 48.00 8.39
C GLY A 278 10.65 47.17 9.67
N LEU A 279 10.19 45.92 9.60
CA LEU A 279 9.94 45.06 10.76
C LEU A 279 11.15 44.90 11.68
N GLN A 280 12.35 44.75 11.12
CA GLN A 280 13.57 44.55 11.92
C GLN A 280 13.90 45.78 12.77
N THR A 281 13.82 46.97 12.19
CA THR A 281 14.07 48.22 12.92
C THR A 281 13.05 48.43 14.05
N VAL A 282 11.77 48.14 13.80
CA VAL A 282 10.71 48.19 14.81
C VAL A 282 10.97 47.18 15.93
N ARG A 283 11.34 45.94 15.57
CA ARG A 283 11.70 44.90 16.53
C ARG A 283 12.87 45.32 17.42
N ASP A 284 13.93 45.85 16.84
CA ASP A 284 15.16 46.22 17.55
C ASP A 284 14.96 47.45 18.47
N THR A 285 14.03 48.33 18.11
CA THR A 285 13.60 49.43 19.00
C THR A 285 12.74 48.94 20.16
N LEU A 286 11.79 48.03 19.91
CA LEU A 286 10.95 47.45 20.96
C LEU A 286 11.73 46.52 21.90
N SER A 287 12.72 45.78 21.40
CA SER A 287 13.58 44.90 22.22
C SER A 287 14.57 45.68 23.09
N GLY A 288 14.79 46.96 22.78
CA GLY A 288 15.80 47.80 23.42
C GLY A 288 17.24 47.36 23.10
N GLU A 289 17.43 46.45 22.14
CA GLU A 289 18.76 46.01 21.71
C GLU A 289 19.54 47.16 21.09
N ASN A 290 18.89 48.01 20.30
CA ASN A 290 19.51 49.22 19.74
C ASN A 290 19.98 50.21 20.82
N GLU A 291 19.24 50.35 21.92
CA GLU A 291 19.67 51.18 23.04
C GLU A 291 20.86 50.58 23.78
N LYS A 292 20.85 49.26 23.98
CA LYS A 292 21.99 48.55 24.59
C LYS A 292 23.25 48.70 23.74
N LEU A 293 23.15 48.45 22.44
CA LEU A 293 24.25 48.63 21.48
C LEU A 293 24.79 50.06 21.49
N ARG A 294 23.91 51.08 21.52
CA ARG A 294 24.34 52.47 21.65
C ARG A 294 25.05 52.75 22.96
N ARG A 295 24.52 52.25 24.09
CA ARG A 295 25.16 52.42 25.42
C ARG A 295 26.52 51.73 25.47
N ASP A 296 26.63 50.53 24.92
CA ASP A 296 27.87 49.76 24.86
C ASP A 296 28.90 50.45 23.96
N ALA A 297 28.50 50.92 22.78
CA ALA A 297 29.36 51.68 21.88
C ALA A 297 29.84 53.01 22.51
N HIS A 298 28.96 53.73 23.22
CA HIS A 298 29.35 54.93 23.97
C HIS A 298 30.29 54.59 25.14
N ALA A 299 30.10 53.46 25.81
CA ALA A 299 30.98 53.00 26.86
C ALA A 299 32.36 52.57 26.34
N GLU A 300 32.44 51.99 25.14
CA GLU A 300 33.71 51.67 24.47
C GLU A 300 34.45 52.92 23.97
N LEU A 301 33.75 53.86 23.32
CA LEU A 301 34.34 55.13 22.90
C LEU A 301 34.87 55.96 24.08
N ASN A 302 34.24 55.86 25.25
CA ASN A 302 34.70 56.51 26.48
C ASN A 302 35.80 55.73 27.22
N LYS A 303 36.09 54.48 26.85
CA LYS A 303 37.23 53.71 27.39
C LYS A 303 38.53 53.97 26.61
N ASP A 304 38.40 54.36 25.34
CA ASP A 304 39.54 54.66 24.45
C ASP A 304 39.92 56.16 24.42
N ALA A 305 39.26 57.00 25.22
CA ALA A 305 39.57 58.42 25.45
C ALA A 305 40.14 58.64 26.86
#